data_AF-A0A6A1WCC9-F1
#
_entry.id   AF-A0A6A1WCC9-F1
#
_cell.length_a   1.000
_cell.length_b   1.000
_cell.length_c   1.000
_cell.angle_alpha   90.00
_cell.angle_beta   90.00
_cell.angle_gamma   90.00
#
_symmetry.space_group_name_H-M   'P 1'
#
loop_
_entity.id
_entity.type
_entity.pdbx_description
1 polymer ?
#
loop_
_entity_poly.entity_id
_entity_poly.type
_entity_poly.pdbx_seq_one_letter_code
_entity_poly.pdbx_strand_id
1 'polypeptide(L)'
;MQNFCSPNLVTCNIMLKAYLLHGMFEEAKDLFHKMSENGNYIGRKSDYRVQVIPDIYTFNIMLDACIAEERWDDFENIYRRLLHNGYHFNAKRHLRMILDASRAGKGELLETTWNHLARADRTAPSPLIKERFLMKLENDDYAAALACVTSHPVVDLQAFSTMAWLNLFNKSAHRFRKDALFRLINEVSVLVSRTELQNPIVHNLISACKEFCRTQMTLAEIKQIEAVSTVQTELALKS
;
A
#
# COMPACT_ATOMS: atom_id res chain seq x y z
N MET A 1 1.42 21.08 37.97
CA MET A 1 0.06 20.95 37.40
C MET A 1 -0.53 19.55 37.56
N GLN A 2 0.21 18.45 37.33
CA GLN A 2 -0.30 17.08 37.51
C GLN A 2 -0.94 16.79 38.88
N ASN A 3 -0.50 17.48 39.94
CA ASN A 3 -1.05 17.32 41.29
C ASN A 3 -2.43 18.00 41.51
N PHE A 4 -2.91 18.82 40.56
CA PHE A 4 -4.14 19.61 40.69
C PHE A 4 -5.09 19.47 39.50
N CYS A 5 -4.59 19.18 38.30
CA CYS A 5 -5.39 18.94 37.10
C CYS A 5 -4.69 17.92 36.20
N SER A 6 -5.42 16.89 35.77
CA SER A 6 -4.90 15.87 34.86
C SER A 6 -5.09 16.32 33.40
N PRO A 7 -4.07 16.18 32.53
CA PRO A 7 -4.21 16.54 31.13
C PRO A 7 -5.30 15.68 30.48
N ASN A 8 -6.08 16.29 29.59
CA ASN A 8 -7.08 15.59 28.79
C ASN A 8 -6.63 15.49 27.32
N LEU A 9 -7.44 14.84 26.49
CA LEU A 9 -7.16 14.64 25.06
C LEU A 9 -6.84 15.95 24.33
N VAL A 10 -7.59 17.02 24.61
CA VAL A 10 -7.38 18.33 23.98
C VAL A 10 -6.04 18.91 24.39
N THR A 11 -5.72 18.90 25.69
CA THR A 11 -4.42 19.37 26.20
C THR A 11 -3.26 18.59 25.58
N CYS A 12 -3.35 17.26 25.52
CA CYS A 12 -2.34 16.42 24.90
C CYS A 12 -2.17 16.72 23.41
N ASN A 13 -3.27 16.84 22.66
CA ASN A 13 -3.22 17.16 21.23
C ASN A 13 -2.62 18.56 20.96
N ILE A 14 -2.87 19.55 21.82
CA ILE A 14 -2.23 20.86 21.75
C ILE A 14 -0.72 20.72 21.99
N MET A 15 -0.32 19.97 23.02
CA MET A 15 1.10 19.75 23.33
C MET A 15 1.83 19.00 22.22
N LEU A 16 1.23 17.95 21.65
CA LEU A 16 1.80 17.23 20.50
C LEU A 16 2.09 18.18 19.34
N LYS A 17 1.11 19.01 18.97
CA LYS A 17 1.32 20.02 17.92
C LYS A 17 2.41 21.02 18.28
N ALA A 18 2.44 21.51 19.53
CA ALA A 18 3.44 22.48 19.96
C ALA A 18 4.86 21.89 19.86
N TYR A 19 5.05 20.65 20.33
CA TYR A 19 6.33 19.95 20.19
C TYR A 19 6.74 19.81 18.72
N LEU A 20 5.83 19.33 17.86
CA LEU A 20 6.11 19.13 16.43
C LEU A 20 6.41 20.44 15.70
N LEU A 21 5.70 21.53 16.00
CA LEU A 21 5.97 22.86 15.42
C LEU A 21 7.36 23.41 15.80
N HIS A 22 7.94 22.91 16.89
CA HIS A 22 9.28 23.28 17.35
C HIS A 22 10.34 22.21 17.05
N GLY A 23 10.04 21.22 16.21
CA GLY A 23 10.99 20.16 15.83
C GLY A 23 11.31 19.18 16.96
N MET A 24 10.50 19.15 18.01
CA MET A 24 10.66 18.29 19.20
C MET A 24 9.93 16.96 18.99
N PHE A 25 10.33 16.21 17.96
CA PHE A 25 9.60 14.99 17.58
C PHE A 25 9.69 13.91 18.67
N GLU A 26 10.85 13.70 19.30
CA GLU A 26 10.99 12.67 20.32
C GLU A 26 10.08 12.94 21.53
N GLU A 27 9.93 14.20 21.94
CA GLU A 27 9.02 14.60 23.01
C GLU A 27 7.55 14.41 22.60
N ALA A 28 7.20 14.69 21.34
CA ALA A 28 5.87 14.40 20.81
C ALA A 28 5.58 12.89 20.79
N LYS A 29 6.56 12.10 20.34
CA LYS A 29 6.49 10.64 20.32
C LYS A 29 6.33 10.08 21.73
N ASP A 30 7.14 10.52 22.69
CA ASP A 30 7.04 10.13 24.10
C ASP A 30 5.67 10.44 24.69
N LEU A 31 5.12 11.63 24.42
CA LEU A 31 3.77 11.99 24.86
C LEU A 31 2.72 11.07 24.22
N PHE A 32 2.84 10.79 22.93
CA PHE A 32 1.95 9.87 22.22
C PHE A 32 2.02 8.43 22.76
N HIS A 33 3.21 7.93 23.10
CA HIS A 33 3.39 6.63 23.76
C HIS A 33 2.73 6.60 25.14
N LYS A 34 2.92 7.64 25.96
CA LYS A 34 2.29 7.77 27.28
C LYS A 34 0.75 7.78 27.20
N MET A 35 0.19 8.39 26.15
CA MET A 35 -1.25 8.31 25.87
C MET A 35 -1.69 6.87 25.52
N SER A 36 -0.86 6.14 24.76
CA SER A 36 -1.16 4.79 24.25
C SER A 36 -1.01 3.67 25.30
N GLU A 37 0.00 3.73 26.16
CA GLU A 37 0.37 2.66 27.12
C GLU A 37 -0.60 2.53 28.29
N ASN A 38 -1.28 3.62 28.65
CA ASN A 38 -2.30 3.61 29.70
C ASN A 38 -3.57 2.83 29.29
N GLY A 39 -3.67 2.37 28.03
CA GLY A 39 -4.70 1.48 27.46
C GLY A 39 -4.91 0.14 28.16
N ASN A 40 -3.83 -0.49 28.60
CA ASN A 40 -3.77 -1.94 28.81
C ASN A 40 -3.88 -2.39 30.29
N TYR A 41 -4.00 -1.47 31.24
CA TYR A 41 -4.08 -1.77 32.67
C TYR A 41 -5.48 -1.44 33.23
N ILE A 42 -6.50 -2.20 32.80
CA ILE A 42 -7.86 -2.05 33.34
C ILE A 42 -8.01 -2.98 34.54
N GLY A 43 -7.51 -2.54 35.69
CA GLY A 43 -7.65 -3.27 36.96
C GLY A 43 -8.69 -2.65 37.90
N ARG A 44 -8.75 -1.30 37.99
CA ARG A 44 -9.62 -0.60 38.95
C ARG A 44 -10.25 0.68 38.38
N LYS A 45 -11.43 1.02 38.91
CA LYS A 45 -12.22 2.21 38.54
C LYS A 45 -11.51 3.55 38.80
N SER A 46 -10.44 3.54 39.61
CA SER A 46 -9.56 4.68 39.88
C SER A 46 -8.62 5.03 38.72
N ASP A 47 -8.35 4.09 37.82
CA ASP A 47 -7.32 4.20 36.79
C ASP A 47 -7.79 5.08 35.61
N TYR A 48 -9.12 5.23 35.46
CA TYR A 48 -9.76 6.09 34.46
C TYR A 48 -9.48 7.60 34.63
N ARG A 49 -8.96 8.05 35.78
CA ARG A 49 -8.76 9.48 36.06
C ARG A 49 -7.49 10.07 35.43
N VAL A 50 -6.58 9.25 34.91
CA VAL A 50 -5.26 9.67 34.40
C VAL A 50 -5.03 9.28 32.93
N GLN A 51 -5.92 8.48 32.35
CA GLN A 51 -5.74 7.94 31.01
C GLN A 51 -6.27 8.90 29.92
N VAL A 52 -5.43 9.16 28.93
CA VAL A 52 -5.81 9.90 27.73
C VAL A 52 -5.64 9.00 26.52
N ILE A 53 -6.75 8.50 25.97
CA ILE A 53 -6.74 7.60 24.81
C ILE A 53 -6.55 8.45 23.54
N PRO A 54 -5.53 8.17 22.70
CA PRO A 54 -5.36 8.82 21.40
C PRO A 54 -6.59 8.64 20.52
N ASP A 55 -7.10 9.73 19.95
CA ASP A 55 -8.18 9.65 18.96
C ASP A 55 -7.61 9.69 17.53
N ILE A 56 -8.50 9.56 16.53
CA ILE A 56 -8.12 9.64 15.12
C ILE A 56 -7.38 10.95 14.80
N TYR A 57 -7.69 12.04 15.52
CA TYR A 57 -7.00 13.31 15.36
C TYR A 57 -5.57 13.26 15.88
N THR A 58 -5.35 12.67 17.06
CA THR A 58 -4.02 12.41 17.63
C THR A 58 -3.14 11.62 16.67
N PHE A 59 -3.63 10.50 16.13
CA PHE A 59 -2.86 9.70 15.17
C PHE A 59 -2.52 10.51 13.92
N ASN A 60 -3.49 11.26 13.40
CA ASN A 60 -3.32 12.07 12.21
C ASN A 60 -2.25 13.17 12.39
N ILE A 61 -2.16 13.80 13.58
CA ILE A 61 -1.07 14.73 13.91
C ILE A 61 0.30 14.04 13.77
N MET A 62 0.44 12.86 14.37
CA MET A 62 1.71 12.13 14.36
C MET A 62 2.08 11.63 12.96
N LEU A 63 1.10 11.14 12.18
CA LEU A 63 1.32 10.71 10.81
C LEU A 63 1.76 11.89 9.91
N ASP A 64 1.15 13.07 10.05
CA ASP A 64 1.54 14.26 9.29
C ASP A 64 3.01 14.64 9.58
N ALA A 65 3.41 14.61 10.86
CA ALA A 65 4.78 14.89 11.25
C ALA A 65 5.77 13.87 10.67
N CYS A 66 5.43 12.58 10.70
CA CYS A 66 6.31 11.56 10.13
C CYS A 66 6.51 11.75 8.62
N ILE A 67 5.47 12.19 7.89
CA ILE A 67 5.60 12.50 6.46
C ILE A 67 6.46 13.74 6.23
N ALA A 68 6.29 14.78 7.04
CA ALA A 68 7.03 16.04 6.90
C ALA A 68 8.54 15.87 7.17
N GLU A 69 8.90 14.97 8.09
CA GLU A 69 10.29 14.69 8.48
C GLU A 69 10.85 13.40 7.85
N GLU A 70 10.12 12.77 6.91
CA GLU A 70 10.49 11.49 6.27
C GLU A 70 10.82 10.35 7.26
N ARG A 71 10.17 10.35 8.43
CA ARG A 71 10.34 9.34 9.48
C ARG A 71 9.50 8.09 9.21
N TRP A 72 9.89 7.32 8.20
CA TRP A 72 9.10 6.19 7.69
C TRP A 72 8.93 5.03 8.67
N ASP A 73 9.92 4.76 9.52
CA ASP A 73 9.83 3.75 10.58
C ASP A 73 8.76 4.12 11.63
N ASP A 74 8.76 5.38 12.07
CA ASP A 74 7.76 5.88 13.00
C ASP A 74 6.37 5.94 12.36
N PHE A 75 6.28 6.39 11.10
CA PHE A 75 5.05 6.37 10.32
C PHE A 75 4.42 4.97 10.29
N GLU A 76 5.23 3.95 9.97
CA GLU A 76 4.79 2.56 9.90
C GLU A 76 4.24 2.07 11.24
N ASN A 77 4.96 2.35 12.34
CA ASN A 77 4.55 1.98 13.69
C ASN A 77 3.26 2.68 14.12
N ILE A 78 3.15 3.99 13.89
CA ILE A 78 1.96 4.79 14.24
C ILE A 78 0.76 4.35 13.40
N TYR A 79 0.94 4.10 12.10
CA TYR A 79 -0.13 3.66 11.22
C TYR A 79 -0.67 2.27 11.60
N ARG A 80 0.21 1.31 11.93
CA ARG A 80 -0.22 0.01 12.45
C ARG A 80 -1.02 0.14 13.74
N ARG A 81 -0.61 1.05 14.64
CA ARG A 81 -1.35 1.35 15.88
C ARG A 81 -2.70 1.99 15.60
N LEU A 82 -2.81 2.89 14.62
CA LEU A 82 -4.09 3.46 14.19
C LEU A 82 -5.07 2.34 13.84
N LEU A 83 -4.65 1.38 13.01
CA LEU A 83 -5.50 0.25 12.60
C LEU A 83 -5.82 -0.71 13.77
N HIS A 84 -4.85 -0.99 14.64
CA HIS A 84 -5.07 -1.84 15.82
C HIS A 84 -6.06 -1.23 16.83
N ASN A 85 -6.12 0.11 16.93
CA ASN A 85 -7.11 0.81 17.76
C ASN A 85 -8.50 0.89 17.12
N GLY A 86 -8.74 0.14 16.04
CA GLY A 86 -10.04 0.06 15.37
C GLY A 86 -10.33 1.23 14.43
N TYR A 87 -9.40 2.16 14.24
CA TYR A 87 -9.56 3.20 13.24
C TYR A 87 -9.36 2.63 11.83
N HIS A 88 -10.14 3.13 10.87
CA HIS A 88 -10.07 2.65 9.50
C HIS A 88 -9.15 3.50 8.63
N PHE A 89 -8.57 2.86 7.61
CA PHE A 89 -7.98 3.57 6.49
C PHE A 89 -9.01 4.52 5.84
N ASN A 90 -8.60 5.77 5.67
CA ASN A 90 -9.35 6.79 4.97
C ASN A 90 -8.60 7.14 3.68
N ALA A 91 -9.17 6.82 2.52
CA ALA A 91 -8.52 7.06 1.23
C ALA A 91 -8.15 8.53 0.99
N LYS A 92 -8.97 9.49 1.45
CA LYS A 92 -8.68 10.91 1.28
C LYS A 92 -7.51 11.37 2.16
N ARG A 93 -7.34 10.78 3.34
CA ARG A 93 -6.31 11.18 4.30
C ARG A 93 -5.02 10.39 4.16
N HIS A 94 -5.12 9.07 4.09
CA HIS A 94 -4.00 8.16 4.27
C HIS A 94 -3.40 7.65 2.95
N LEU A 95 -4.15 7.67 1.84
CA LEU A 95 -3.69 7.04 0.58
C LEU A 95 -2.34 7.57 0.12
N ARG A 96 -2.19 8.90 0.06
CA ARG A 96 -0.93 9.50 -0.41
C ARG A 96 0.24 9.14 0.52
N MET A 97 0.00 9.16 1.83
CA MET A 97 1.00 8.83 2.84
C MET A 97 1.49 7.39 2.72
N ILE A 98 0.57 6.44 2.50
CA ILE A 98 0.90 5.01 2.30
C ILE A 98 1.69 4.79 1.00
N LEU A 99 1.31 5.47 -0.09
CA LEU A 99 2.03 5.37 -1.36
C LEU A 99 3.45 5.93 -1.25
N ASP A 100 3.62 7.06 -0.55
CA ASP A 100 4.94 7.68 -0.36
C ASP A 100 5.82 6.82 0.55
N ALA A 101 5.27 6.30 1.66
CA ALA A 101 5.98 5.36 2.53
C ALA A 101 6.39 4.08 1.79
N SER A 102 5.52 3.53 0.94
CA SER A 102 5.86 2.36 0.12
C SER A 102 7.05 2.63 -0.79
N ARG A 103 7.12 3.80 -1.42
CA ARG A 103 8.24 4.19 -2.29
C ARG A 103 9.52 4.44 -1.51
N ALA A 104 9.42 4.79 -0.24
CA ALA A 104 10.54 4.88 0.69
C ALA A 104 10.96 3.51 1.28
N GLY A 105 10.47 2.39 0.73
CA GLY A 105 10.83 1.04 1.14
C GLY A 105 9.89 0.40 2.17
N LYS A 106 8.81 1.09 2.59
CA LYS A 106 7.79 0.53 3.51
C LYS A 106 6.67 -0.21 2.78
N GLY A 107 7.03 -1.09 1.84
CA GLY A 107 6.08 -1.82 1.00
C GLY A 107 5.07 -2.66 1.79
N GLU A 108 5.45 -3.17 2.96
CA GLU A 108 4.57 -3.92 3.89
C GLU A 108 3.31 -3.14 4.32
N LEU A 109 3.35 -1.80 4.27
CA LEU A 109 2.19 -0.97 4.56
C LEU A 109 1.09 -1.11 3.51
N LEU A 110 1.44 -1.40 2.25
CA LEU A 110 0.45 -1.69 1.22
C LEU A 110 -0.31 -2.97 1.54
N GLU A 111 0.39 -4.04 1.93
CA GLU A 111 -0.25 -5.30 2.32
C GLU A 111 -1.08 -5.16 3.59
N THR A 112 -0.57 -4.42 4.58
CA THR A 112 -1.32 -4.11 5.80
C THR A 112 -2.63 -3.39 5.48
N THR A 113 -2.56 -2.36 4.63
CA THR A 113 -3.74 -1.57 4.21
C THR A 113 -4.71 -2.42 3.39
N TRP A 114 -4.19 -3.22 2.46
CA TRP A 114 -4.96 -4.13 1.61
C TRP A 114 -5.75 -5.13 2.45
N ASN A 115 -5.08 -5.81 3.38
CA ASN A 115 -5.71 -6.79 4.26
C ASN A 115 -6.76 -6.15 5.18
N HIS A 116 -6.53 -4.92 5.64
CA HIS A 116 -7.51 -4.18 6.45
C HIS A 116 -8.77 -3.82 5.65
N LEU A 117 -8.60 -3.42 4.38
CA LEU A 117 -9.71 -3.13 3.48
C LEU A 117 -10.52 -4.39 3.15
N ALA A 118 -9.84 -5.49 2.84
CA ALA A 118 -10.49 -6.78 2.56
C ALA A 118 -11.29 -7.29 3.77
N ARG A 119 -10.72 -7.22 4.99
CA ARG A 119 -11.42 -7.59 6.23
C ARG A 119 -12.65 -6.71 6.51
N ALA A 120 -12.63 -5.46 6.07
CA ALA A 120 -13.72 -4.52 6.25
C ALA A 120 -14.72 -4.52 5.07
N ASP A 121 -14.57 -5.43 4.11
CA ASP A 121 -15.34 -5.49 2.85
C ASP A 121 -15.39 -4.13 2.11
N ARG A 122 -14.25 -3.43 2.09
CA ARG A 122 -14.10 -2.12 1.43
C ARG A 122 -13.27 -2.25 0.16
N THR A 123 -13.77 -1.65 -0.91
CA THR A 123 -13.05 -1.57 -2.19
C THR A 123 -11.76 -0.75 -2.05
N ALA A 124 -10.64 -1.32 -2.48
CA ALA A 124 -9.37 -0.61 -2.52
C ALA A 124 -9.36 0.54 -3.56
N PRO A 125 -8.81 1.72 -3.24
CA PRO A 125 -8.65 2.80 -4.21
C PRO A 125 -7.75 2.40 -5.39
N SER A 126 -8.06 2.89 -6.60
CA SER A 126 -7.30 2.55 -7.80
C SER A 126 -5.78 2.86 -7.73
N PRO A 127 -5.31 3.93 -7.06
CA PRO A 127 -3.87 4.16 -6.91
C PRO A 127 -3.19 3.11 -6.01
N LEU A 128 -3.89 2.60 -4.99
CA LEU A 128 -3.37 1.56 -4.10
C LEU A 128 -3.25 0.22 -4.82
N ILE A 129 -4.27 -0.13 -5.63
CA ILE A 129 -4.24 -1.33 -6.49
C ILE A 129 -3.05 -1.27 -7.46
N LYS A 130 -2.84 -0.14 -8.13
CA LYS A 130 -1.74 0.04 -9.09
C LYS A 130 -0.37 -0.06 -8.44
N GLU A 131 -0.18 0.55 -7.28
CA GLU A 131 1.11 0.49 -6.57
C GLU A 131 1.40 -0.94 -6.08
N ARG A 132 0.39 -1.63 -5.51
CA ARG A 132 0.54 -3.05 -5.12
C ARG A 132 0.84 -3.94 -6.32
N PHE A 133 0.17 -3.72 -7.46
CA PHE A 133 0.44 -4.42 -8.71
C PHE A 133 1.91 -4.27 -9.13
N LEU A 134 2.45 -3.04 -9.13
CA LEU A 134 3.84 -2.78 -9.47
C LEU A 134 4.81 -3.46 -8.51
N MET A 135 4.52 -3.41 -7.20
CA MET A 135 5.32 -4.10 -6.19
C MET A 135 5.36 -5.62 -6.40
N LYS A 136 4.25 -6.25 -6.83
CA LYS A 136 4.26 -7.68 -7.18
C LYS A 136 5.02 -7.96 -8.47
N LEU A 137 4.93 -7.07 -9.45
CA LEU A 137 5.69 -7.18 -10.70
C LEU A 137 7.21 -7.07 -10.47
N GLU A 138 7.63 -6.18 -9.57
CA GLU A 138 9.03 -6.04 -9.13
C GLU A 138 9.57 -7.32 -8.49
N ASN A 139 8.74 -8.00 -7.70
CA ASN A 139 9.08 -9.25 -7.03
C ASN A 139 8.89 -10.49 -7.91
N ASP A 140 8.67 -10.31 -9.23
CA ASP A 140 8.41 -11.39 -10.20
C ASP A 140 7.21 -12.30 -9.85
N ASP A 141 6.28 -11.82 -9.01
CA ASP A 141 5.06 -12.53 -8.63
C ASP A 141 3.90 -12.10 -9.54
N TYR A 142 3.89 -12.63 -10.76
CA TYR A 142 2.91 -12.27 -11.79
C TYR A 142 1.49 -12.71 -11.43
N ALA A 143 1.35 -13.83 -10.72
CA ALA A 143 0.06 -14.34 -10.28
C ALA A 143 -0.58 -13.41 -9.23
N ALA A 144 0.18 -12.98 -8.21
CA ALA A 144 -0.32 -12.01 -7.24
C ALA A 144 -0.53 -10.63 -7.85
N ALA A 145 0.29 -10.23 -8.83
CA ALA A 145 0.09 -9.00 -9.58
C ALA A 145 -1.29 -9.02 -10.28
N LEU A 146 -1.61 -10.10 -11.01
CA LEU A 146 -2.91 -10.23 -11.67
C LEU A 146 -4.06 -10.26 -10.66
N ALA A 147 -3.89 -10.97 -9.53
CA ALA A 147 -4.88 -11.02 -8.46
C ALA A 147 -5.23 -9.64 -7.89
N CYS A 148 -4.32 -8.66 -7.91
CA CYS A 148 -4.62 -7.28 -7.51
C CYS A 148 -5.77 -6.66 -8.32
N VAL A 149 -5.87 -7.05 -9.59
CA VAL A 149 -6.74 -6.42 -10.59
C VAL A 149 -8.04 -7.21 -10.77
N THR A 150 -8.00 -8.53 -10.56
CA THR A 150 -9.15 -9.43 -10.76
C THR A 150 -9.99 -9.65 -9.51
N SER A 151 -9.44 -9.43 -8.32
CA SER A 151 -10.11 -9.71 -7.03
C SER A 151 -11.19 -8.70 -6.62
N HIS A 152 -11.34 -7.59 -7.33
CA HIS A 152 -12.25 -6.51 -6.96
C HIS A 152 -13.35 -6.31 -8.00
N PRO A 153 -14.60 -6.05 -7.58
CA PRO A 153 -15.67 -5.69 -8.51
C PRO A 153 -15.24 -4.46 -9.32
N VAL A 154 -15.59 -4.45 -10.60
CA VAL A 154 -15.19 -3.43 -11.57
C VAL A 154 -15.86 -2.09 -11.22
N VAL A 155 -15.18 -1.24 -10.44
CA VAL A 155 -15.74 0.07 -10.02
C VAL A 155 -15.27 1.22 -10.92
N ASP A 156 -14.08 1.14 -11.53
CA ASP A 156 -13.49 2.27 -12.27
C ASP A 156 -12.71 1.82 -13.52
N LEU A 157 -13.42 1.54 -14.61
CA LEU A 157 -12.82 1.17 -15.90
C LEU A 157 -11.92 2.27 -16.48
N GLN A 158 -12.20 3.54 -16.18
CA GLN A 158 -11.41 4.66 -16.69
C GLN A 158 -10.01 4.66 -16.07
N ALA A 159 -9.91 4.45 -14.76
CA ALA A 159 -8.63 4.32 -14.07
C ALA A 159 -7.81 3.12 -14.58
N PHE A 160 -8.45 2.11 -15.15
CA PHE A 160 -7.78 0.93 -15.71
C PHE A 160 -7.93 0.80 -17.24
N SER A 161 -8.01 1.92 -17.95
CA SER A 161 -7.92 1.96 -19.41
C SER A 161 -6.53 1.55 -19.91
N THR A 162 -6.43 1.13 -21.17
CA THR A 162 -5.15 0.80 -21.83
C THR A 162 -4.13 1.93 -21.70
N MET A 163 -4.56 3.17 -21.93
CA MET A 163 -3.70 4.36 -21.78
C MET A 163 -3.25 4.59 -20.33
N ALA A 164 -4.12 4.32 -19.35
CA ALA A 164 -3.76 4.46 -17.95
C ALA A 164 -2.69 3.45 -17.52
N TRP A 165 -2.77 2.21 -18.02
CA TRP A 165 -1.74 1.19 -17.81
C TRP A 165 -0.44 1.53 -18.54
N LEU A 166 -0.50 1.92 -19.81
CA LEU A 166 0.68 2.31 -20.58
C LEU A 166 1.44 3.47 -19.91
N ASN A 167 0.71 4.49 -19.46
CA ASN A 167 1.28 5.60 -18.70
C ASN A 167 1.91 5.15 -17.37
N LEU A 168 1.30 4.18 -16.68
CA LEU A 168 1.87 3.61 -15.46
C LEU A 168 3.20 2.91 -15.76
N PHE A 169 3.23 2.05 -16.78
CA PHE A 169 4.44 1.32 -17.18
C PHE A 169 5.56 2.25 -17.62
N ASN A 170 5.26 3.25 -18.45
CA ASN A 170 6.26 4.24 -18.86
C ASN A 170 6.88 4.99 -17.67
N LYS A 171 6.08 5.34 -16.65
CA LYS A 171 6.58 6.00 -15.44
C LYS A 171 7.38 5.07 -14.51
N SER A 172 7.10 3.77 -14.56
CA SER A 172 7.67 2.77 -13.64
C SER A 172 8.63 1.79 -14.29
N ALA A 173 9.03 2.02 -15.55
CA ALA A 173 9.87 1.11 -16.34
C ALA A 173 11.21 0.76 -15.69
N HIS A 174 11.73 1.63 -14.82
CA HIS A 174 12.98 1.42 -14.09
C HIS A 174 12.84 0.45 -12.89
N ARG A 175 11.62 0.13 -12.46
CA ARG A 175 11.37 -0.65 -11.24
C ARG A 175 11.40 -2.15 -11.49
N PHE A 176 10.96 -2.61 -12.66
CA PHE A 176 10.83 -4.03 -12.99
C PHE A 176 11.73 -4.44 -14.16
N ARG A 177 11.97 -5.75 -14.30
CA ARG A 177 12.82 -6.30 -15.38
C ARG A 177 12.20 -6.05 -16.75
N LYS A 178 13.02 -5.86 -17.79
CA LYS A 178 12.56 -5.61 -19.16
C LYS A 178 11.60 -6.69 -19.70
N ASP A 179 11.78 -7.94 -19.29
CA ASP A 179 10.95 -9.09 -19.69
C ASP A 179 9.73 -9.33 -18.79
N ALA A 180 9.56 -8.57 -17.70
CA ALA A 180 8.49 -8.81 -16.71
C ALA A 180 7.09 -8.72 -17.33
N LEU A 181 6.84 -7.72 -18.18
CA LEU A 181 5.54 -7.56 -18.85
C LEU A 181 5.27 -8.65 -19.88
N PHE A 182 6.31 -9.19 -20.53
CA PHE A 182 6.17 -10.33 -21.42
C PHE A 182 5.77 -11.59 -20.65
N ARG A 183 6.43 -11.85 -19.51
CA ARG A 183 6.08 -12.96 -18.61
C ARG A 183 4.66 -12.81 -18.05
N LEU A 184 4.25 -11.59 -17.70
CA LEU A 184 2.89 -11.30 -17.29
C LEU A 184 1.86 -11.65 -18.39
N ILE A 185 2.13 -11.31 -19.66
CA ILE A 185 1.25 -11.68 -20.78
C ILE A 185 1.11 -13.21 -20.88
N ASN A 186 2.21 -13.95 -20.74
CA ASN A 186 2.18 -15.41 -20.76
C ASN A 186 1.35 -15.99 -19.60
N GLU A 187 1.55 -15.48 -18.38
CA GLU A 187 0.80 -15.90 -17.19
C GLU A 187 -0.71 -15.67 -17.36
N VAL A 188 -1.08 -14.47 -17.86
CA VAL A 188 -2.47 -14.15 -18.14
C VAL A 188 -3.05 -15.07 -19.22
N SER A 189 -2.26 -15.44 -20.23
CA SER A 189 -2.70 -16.34 -21.30
C SER A 189 -3.01 -17.74 -20.76
N VAL A 190 -2.17 -18.26 -19.85
CA VAL A 190 -2.42 -19.53 -19.14
C VAL A 190 -3.70 -19.47 -18.30
N LEU A 191 -3.96 -18.36 -17.61
CA LEU A 191 -5.13 -18.19 -16.75
C LEU A 191 -6.43 -17.95 -17.53
N VAL A 192 -6.38 -17.22 -18.65
CA VAL A 192 -7.52 -17.00 -19.54
C VAL A 192 -7.97 -18.33 -20.16
N SER A 193 -7.04 -19.21 -20.55
CA SER A 193 -7.36 -20.57 -21.02
C SER A 193 -8.03 -21.45 -19.96
N ARG A 194 -7.83 -21.15 -18.66
CA ARG A 194 -8.35 -21.94 -17.54
C ARG A 194 -9.72 -21.48 -17.02
N THR A 195 -10.11 -20.22 -17.27
CA THR A 195 -11.17 -19.59 -16.44
C THR A 195 -12.20 -18.73 -17.18
N GLU A 196 -12.21 -18.67 -18.52
CA GLU A 196 -13.12 -17.79 -19.30
C GLU A 196 -13.29 -16.37 -18.70
N LEU A 197 -12.18 -15.78 -18.24
CA LEU A 197 -12.23 -14.50 -17.52
C LEU A 197 -12.50 -13.34 -18.50
N GLN A 198 -13.77 -13.01 -18.74
CA GLN A 198 -14.17 -11.81 -19.50
C GLN A 198 -14.04 -10.55 -18.63
N ASN A 199 -12.83 -10.25 -18.15
CA ASN A 199 -12.57 -9.01 -17.41
C ASN A 199 -12.00 -7.93 -18.36
N PRO A 200 -12.74 -6.85 -18.67
CA PRO A 200 -12.27 -5.78 -19.57
C PRO A 200 -11.00 -5.10 -19.07
N ILE A 201 -10.76 -5.09 -17.74
CA ILE A 201 -9.52 -4.55 -17.19
C ILE A 201 -8.32 -5.41 -17.57
N VAL A 202 -8.46 -6.73 -17.54
CA VAL A 202 -7.39 -7.66 -17.94
C VAL A 202 -7.11 -7.53 -19.43
N HIS A 203 -8.14 -7.35 -20.27
CA HIS A 203 -7.94 -7.08 -21.69
C HIS A 203 -7.15 -5.77 -21.92
N ASN A 204 -7.53 -4.69 -21.25
CA ASN A 204 -6.82 -3.41 -21.33
C ASN A 204 -5.37 -3.51 -20.84
N LEU A 205 -5.13 -4.28 -19.78
CA LEU A 205 -3.81 -4.58 -19.26
C LEU A 205 -2.94 -5.29 -20.31
N ILE A 206 -3.44 -6.38 -20.91
CA ILE A 206 -2.73 -7.11 -21.97
C ILE A 206 -2.42 -6.19 -23.16
N SER A 207 -3.39 -5.38 -23.58
CA SER A 207 -3.21 -4.42 -24.68
C SER A 207 -2.08 -3.44 -24.38
N ALA A 208 -2.04 -2.89 -23.17
CA ALA A 208 -1.00 -1.96 -22.75
C ALA A 208 0.37 -2.63 -22.63
N CYS A 209 0.45 -3.87 -22.11
CA CYS A 209 1.69 -4.63 -22.05
C CYS A 209 2.25 -4.89 -23.46
N LYS A 210 1.40 -5.31 -24.41
CA LYS A 210 1.82 -5.53 -25.82
C LYS A 210 2.34 -4.26 -26.46
N GLU A 211 1.68 -3.12 -26.24
CA GLU A 211 2.11 -1.82 -26.75
C GLU A 211 3.43 -1.36 -26.13
N PHE A 212 3.59 -1.54 -24.81
CA PHE A 212 4.84 -1.23 -24.12
C PHE A 212 6.00 -2.09 -24.64
N CYS A 213 5.82 -3.41 -24.78
CA CYS A 213 6.85 -4.29 -25.31
C CYS A 213 7.26 -3.91 -26.74
N ARG A 214 6.31 -3.50 -27.60
CA ARG A 214 6.60 -3.04 -28.97
C ARG A 214 7.44 -1.77 -29.02
N THR A 215 7.28 -0.89 -28.05
CA THR A 215 7.96 0.42 -28.01
C THR A 215 9.32 0.36 -27.33
N GLN A 216 9.52 -0.57 -26.39
CA GLN A 216 10.72 -0.64 -25.54
C GLN A 216 11.63 -1.83 -25.82
N MET A 217 11.19 -2.83 -26.60
CA MET A 217 11.99 -4.03 -26.91
C MET A 217 12.22 -4.14 -28.41
N THR A 218 13.45 -4.49 -28.79
CA THR A 218 13.78 -4.84 -30.17
C THR A 218 13.19 -6.21 -30.51
N LEU A 219 12.92 -6.44 -31.80
CA LEU A 219 12.37 -7.72 -32.29
C LEU A 219 13.28 -8.93 -31.94
N ALA A 220 14.59 -8.71 -31.78
CA ALA A 220 15.56 -9.72 -31.38
C ALA A 220 15.42 -10.11 -29.89
N GLU A 221 15.19 -9.14 -29.01
CA GLU A 221 15.00 -9.37 -27.57
C GLU A 221 13.68 -10.11 -27.31
N ILE A 222 12.61 -9.80 -28.04
CA ILE A 222 11.32 -10.50 -27.94
C ILE A 222 11.48 -11.99 -28.31
N LYS A 223 12.16 -12.29 -29.42
CA LYS A 223 12.40 -13.67 -29.87
C LYS A 223 13.28 -14.48 -28.90
N GLN A 224 14.27 -13.85 -28.26
CA GLN A 224 15.10 -14.53 -27.25
C GLN A 224 14.29 -14.90 -26.01
N ILE A 225 13.37 -14.04 -25.58
CA ILE A 225 12.55 -14.29 -24.38
C ILE A 225 11.47 -15.34 -24.68
N GLU A 226 10.85 -15.31 -25.86
CA GLU A 226 9.92 -16.34 -26.34
C GLU A 226 10.56 -17.74 -26.31
N ALA A 227 11.82 -17.85 -26.74
CA ALA A 227 12.59 -19.09 -26.71
C ALA A 227 12.91 -19.57 -25.28
N VAL A 228 13.19 -18.66 -24.35
CA VAL A 228 13.45 -19.02 -22.93
C VAL A 228 12.16 -19.43 -22.20
N SER A 229 11.03 -18.77 -22.47
CA SER A 229 9.75 -19.13 -21.84
C SER A 229 9.19 -20.47 -22.31
N THR A 230 9.41 -20.83 -23.57
CA THR A 230 8.99 -22.13 -24.13
C THR A 230 9.82 -23.28 -23.56
N VAL A 231 11.13 -23.09 -23.38
CA VAL A 231 11.99 -24.09 -22.73
C VAL A 231 11.63 -24.29 -21.25
N GLN A 232 11.30 -23.21 -20.52
CA GLN A 232 10.89 -23.31 -19.10
C GLN A 232 9.52 -23.99 -18.91
N THR A 233 8.57 -23.78 -19.83
CA THR A 233 7.26 -24.44 -19.78
C THR A 233 7.33 -25.92 -20.18
N GLU A 234 8.17 -26.28 -21.15
CA GLU A 234 8.39 -27.69 -21.51
C GLU A 234 9.10 -28.50 -20.41
N LEU A 235 10.00 -27.87 -19.64
CA LEU A 235 10.65 -28.49 -18.49
C LEU A 235 9.68 -28.70 -17.31
N ALA A 236 8.79 -27.73 -17.05
CA ALA A 236 7.78 -27.82 -15.98
C ALA A 236 6.64 -28.83 -16.28
N LEU A 237 6.43 -29.18 -17.56
CA LEU A 237 5.46 -30.22 -17.97
C LEU A 237 6.06 -31.64 -17.97
N LYS A 238 7.38 -31.77 -17.83
CA LYS A 238 8.12 -33.05 -17.84
C LYS A 238 8.62 -33.48 -16.45
N SER A 239 8.40 -32.66 -15.41
CA SER A 239 8.71 -32.94 -14.00
C SER A 239 7.44 -33.26 -13.22
#